data_AF-A0A1W9UIB8-F1
#
_entry.id   AF-A0A1W9UIB8-F1
#
_cell.length_a   1.000
_cell.length_b   1.000
_cell.length_c   1.000
_cell.angle_alpha   90.00
_cell.angle_beta   90.00
_cell.angle_gamma   90.00
#
_symmetry.space_group_name_H-M   'P 1'
#
loop_
_entity.id
_entity.type
_entity.pdbx_description
1 polymer ?
#
loop_
_entity_poly.entity_id
_entity_poly.type
_entity_poly.pdbx_seq_one_letter_code
_entity_poly.pdbx_strand_id
1 'polypeptide(L)'
;MKKAKLLVLAGLLVSLALAGCQTATPAPTEAPPEPTEAPTEVPEPTEVPAPELSPETAAILEPAAAYFGEGYQLITAEALYENLNDGDDSNDP
;
A
#
# COMPACT_ATOMS: atom_id res chain seq x y z
N MET A 1 23.49 -51.65 -16.03
CA MET A 1 22.86 -50.32 -16.32
C MET A 1 22.52 -49.51 -15.06
N LYS A 2 21.95 -50.09 -13.99
CA LYS A 2 21.60 -49.34 -12.76
C LYS A 2 22.82 -48.69 -12.06
N LYS A 3 23.95 -49.40 -11.94
CA LYS A 3 25.18 -48.88 -11.32
C LYS A 3 25.83 -47.74 -12.12
N ALA A 4 25.80 -47.81 -13.45
CA ALA A 4 26.29 -46.74 -14.33
C ALA A 4 25.42 -45.48 -14.24
N LYS A 5 24.08 -45.64 -14.19
CA LYS A 5 23.15 -44.51 -14.02
C LYS A 5 23.27 -43.83 -12.65
N LEU A 6 23.54 -44.62 -11.60
CA LEU A 6 23.81 -44.10 -10.25
C LEU A 6 25.15 -43.34 -10.18
N LEU A 7 26.20 -43.84 -10.84
CA LEU A 7 27.51 -43.17 -10.91
C LEU A 7 27.45 -41.86 -11.71
N VAL A 8 26.68 -41.83 -12.81
CA VAL A 8 26.47 -40.60 -13.60
C VAL A 8 25.68 -39.56 -12.79
N LEU A 9 24.65 -39.97 -12.05
CA LEU A 9 23.87 -39.06 -11.21
C LEU A 9 24.70 -38.51 -10.03
N ALA A 10 25.49 -39.38 -9.38
CA ALA A 10 26.38 -38.96 -8.30
C ALA A 10 27.48 -38.01 -8.81
N GLY A 11 28.07 -38.29 -9.98
CA GLY A 11 29.03 -37.41 -10.63
C GLY A 11 28.44 -36.03 -10.94
N LEU A 12 27.22 -36.00 -11.49
CA LEU A 12 26.51 -34.76 -11.82
C LEU A 12 26.21 -33.90 -10.58
N LEU A 13 25.79 -34.52 -9.47
CA LEU A 13 25.54 -33.82 -8.21
C LEU A 13 26.81 -33.27 -7.56
N VAL A 14 27.94 -34.00 -7.64
CA VAL A 14 29.23 -33.52 -7.12
C VAL A 14 29.77 -32.35 -7.94
N SER A 15 29.62 -32.37 -9.27
CA SER A 15 30.03 -31.25 -10.12
C SER A 15 29.19 -29.98 -9.90
N LEU A 16 27.91 -30.12 -9.53
CA LEU A 16 27.03 -28.98 -9.26
C LEU A 16 27.38 -28.30 -7.91
N ALA A 17 27.88 -29.05 -6.93
CA ALA A 17 28.29 -28.52 -5.63
C ALA A 17 29.62 -27.74 -5.68
N LEU A 18 30.55 -28.13 -6.56
CA LEU A 18 31.90 -27.53 -6.61
C LEU A 18 31.96 -26.18 -7.37
N ALA A 19 30.97 -25.88 -8.21
CA ALA A 19 30.89 -24.63 -8.96
C ALA A 19 30.33 -23.44 -8.15
N GLY A 20 29.82 -23.68 -6.93
CA GLY A 20 29.09 -22.67 -6.14
C GLY A 20 29.96 -21.72 -5.28
N CYS A 21 31.28 -21.89 -5.22
CA CYS A 21 32.14 -21.13 -4.28
C CYS A 21 33.09 -20.12 -4.93
N GLN A 22 32.76 -19.58 -6.10
CA GLN A 22 33.47 -18.41 -6.66
C GLN A 22 32.73 -17.14 -6.22
N THR A 23 32.74 -16.83 -4.93
CA THR A 23 32.27 -15.51 -4.47
C THR A 23 33.30 -14.48 -4.90
N ALA A 24 32.95 -13.65 -5.87
CA ALA A 24 33.77 -12.50 -6.26
C ALA A 24 34.14 -11.70 -5.00
N THR A 25 35.44 -11.48 -4.79
CA THR A 25 35.89 -10.50 -3.80
C THR A 25 35.33 -9.14 -4.25
N PRO A 26 34.48 -8.47 -3.45
CA PRO A 26 34.07 -7.12 -3.80
C PRO A 26 35.33 -6.25 -3.81
N ALA A 27 35.49 -5.45 -4.87
CA ALA A 27 36.50 -4.40 -4.89
C ALA A 27 36.32 -3.49 -3.64
N PRO A 28 37.38 -2.86 -3.13
CA PRO A 28 37.25 -1.91 -2.03
C PRO A 28 36.26 -0.82 -2.46
N THR A 29 35.12 -0.79 -1.79
CA THR A 29 34.09 0.23 -1.93
C THR A 29 34.69 1.54 -1.43
N GLU A 30 34.84 2.53 -2.32
CA GLU A 30 35.09 3.92 -1.92
C GLU A 30 34.03 4.33 -0.90
N ALA A 31 34.48 4.92 0.21
CA ALA A 31 33.56 5.45 1.20
C ALA A 31 32.60 6.44 0.49
N PRO A 32 31.29 6.35 0.73
CA PRO A 32 30.34 7.31 0.19
C PRO A 32 30.80 8.74 0.53
N PRO A 33 30.73 9.70 -0.41
CA PRO A 33 31.02 11.09 -0.10
C PRO A 33 30.13 11.52 1.07
N GLU A 34 30.69 12.29 2.02
CA GLU A 34 29.90 12.86 3.10
C GLU A 34 28.71 13.63 2.51
N PRO A 35 27.49 13.44 3.04
CA PRO A 35 26.33 14.13 2.53
C PRO A 35 26.56 15.64 2.63
N THR A 36 26.58 16.29 1.47
CA THR A 36 26.50 17.75 1.41
C THR A 36 25.13 18.15 1.91
N GLU A 37 25.08 18.85 3.05
CA GLU A 37 23.86 19.43 3.59
C GLU A 37 23.23 20.34 2.52
N ALA A 38 22.09 19.90 1.97
CA ALA A 38 21.27 20.75 1.14
C ALA A 38 20.62 21.83 2.04
N PRO A 39 20.41 23.07 1.55
CA PRO A 39 19.65 24.08 2.28
C PRO A 39 18.29 23.51 2.67
N THR A 40 18.05 23.35 3.97
CA THR A 40 16.76 22.94 4.53
C THR A 40 15.87 24.18 4.62
N GLU A 41 15.48 24.71 3.47
CA GLU A 41 14.39 25.69 3.42
C GLU A 41 13.08 24.90 3.42
N VAL A 42 12.43 24.85 4.59
CA VAL A 42 11.05 24.38 4.68
C VAL A 42 10.19 25.45 4.01
N PRO A 43 9.53 25.17 2.87
CA PRO A 43 8.67 26.17 2.25
C PRO A 43 7.60 26.58 3.26
N GLU A 44 7.40 27.89 3.43
CA GLU A 44 6.30 28.39 4.24
C GLU A 44 4.99 27.77 3.74
N PRO A 45 4.11 27.26 4.64
CA PRO A 45 2.81 26.77 4.25
C PRO A 45 2.07 27.89 3.53
N THR A 46 1.82 27.70 2.24
CA THR A 46 0.93 28.60 1.50
C THR A 46 -0.47 28.37 2.05
N GLU A 47 -1.07 29.37 2.69
CA GLU A 47 -2.45 29.27 3.15
C GLU A 47 -3.37 29.10 1.95
N VAL A 48 -4.02 27.93 1.87
CA VAL A 48 -5.10 27.70 0.92
C VAL A 48 -6.34 28.40 1.48
N PRO A 49 -7.00 29.29 0.71
CA PRO A 49 -8.20 29.96 1.20
C PRO A 49 -9.27 28.92 1.52
N ALA A 50 -9.91 29.07 2.68
CA ALA A 50 -11.05 28.24 3.07
C ALA A 50 -12.15 28.35 2.00
N PRO A 51 -12.84 27.24 1.68
CA PRO A 51 -13.93 27.28 0.70
C PRO A 51 -15.03 28.23 1.21
N GLU A 52 -15.50 29.11 0.34
CA GLU A 52 -16.71 29.89 0.63
C GLU A 52 -17.92 28.95 0.62
N LEU A 53 -18.54 28.79 1.77
CA LEU A 53 -19.69 27.90 1.94
C LEU A 53 -20.97 28.66 1.63
N SER A 54 -21.88 28.02 0.90
CA SER A 54 -23.25 28.51 0.82
C SER A 54 -23.92 28.50 2.20
N PRO A 55 -24.95 29.31 2.44
CA PRO A 55 -25.73 29.26 3.68
C PRO A 55 -26.29 27.86 3.98
N GLU A 56 -26.67 27.12 2.94
CA GLU A 56 -27.19 25.75 3.04
C GLU A 56 -26.11 24.78 3.51
N THR A 57 -24.92 24.88 2.93
CA THR A 57 -23.77 24.04 3.32
C THR A 57 -23.32 24.35 4.75
N ALA A 58 -23.29 25.63 5.13
CA ALA A 58 -22.95 26.05 6.48
C ALA A 58 -23.96 25.52 7.52
N ALA A 59 -25.24 25.45 7.16
CA ALA A 59 -26.30 24.93 8.04
C ALA A 59 -26.18 23.43 8.32
N ILE A 60 -25.65 22.63 7.39
CA ILE A 60 -25.52 21.18 7.57
C ILE A 60 -24.14 20.75 8.10
N LEU A 61 -23.18 21.67 8.23
CA LEU A 61 -21.80 21.33 8.55
C LEU A 61 -21.62 20.77 9.96
N GLU A 62 -22.22 21.41 10.96
CA GLU A 62 -22.19 20.92 12.34
C GLU A 62 -22.99 19.62 12.50
N PRO A 63 -24.22 19.49 11.95
CA PRO A 63 -24.93 18.22 11.95
C PRO A 63 -24.18 17.08 11.25
N ALA A 64 -23.55 17.36 10.11
CA ALA A 64 -22.76 16.37 9.37
C ALA A 64 -21.52 15.96 10.17
N ALA A 65 -20.85 16.91 10.82
CA ALA A 65 -19.73 16.60 11.72
C ALA A 65 -20.18 15.76 12.92
N ALA A 66 -21.36 16.02 13.49
CA ALA A 66 -21.91 15.21 14.55
C ALA A 66 -22.26 13.78 14.08
N TYR A 67 -22.83 13.64 12.88
CA TYR A 67 -23.25 12.35 12.34
C TYR A 67 -22.09 11.48 11.82
N PHE A 68 -21.08 12.08 11.20
CA PHE A 68 -19.92 11.39 10.61
C PHE A 68 -18.64 11.51 11.44
N GLY A 69 -18.65 12.24 12.55
CA GLY A 69 -17.46 12.52 13.36
C GLY A 69 -16.86 11.29 14.02
N GLU A 70 -17.67 10.27 14.30
CA GLU A 70 -17.23 8.98 14.84
C GLU A 70 -16.79 7.98 13.75
N GLY A 71 -16.91 8.36 12.47
CA GLY A 71 -16.51 7.55 11.32
C GLY A 71 -17.59 7.41 10.26
N TYR A 72 -17.35 6.52 9.29
CA TYR A 72 -18.30 6.26 8.22
C TYR A 72 -19.54 5.52 8.72
N GLN A 73 -20.70 5.98 8.27
CA GLN A 73 -21.98 5.32 8.51
C GLN A 73 -22.19 4.23 7.45
N LEU A 74 -21.57 3.07 7.67
CA LEU A 74 -21.58 1.95 6.73
C LEU A 74 -22.79 1.03 6.96
N ILE A 75 -23.35 0.50 5.88
CA ILE A 75 -24.37 -0.54 5.86
C ILE A 75 -23.83 -1.79 5.17
N THR A 76 -24.29 -2.98 5.56
CA THR A 76 -23.94 -4.22 4.85
C THR A 76 -24.71 -4.33 3.54
N ALA A 77 -24.17 -5.07 2.58
CA ALA A 77 -24.88 -5.35 1.33
C ALA A 77 -26.21 -6.07 1.58
N GLU A 78 -26.26 -6.96 2.59
CA GLU A 78 -27.50 -7.63 3.00
C GLU A 78 -28.55 -6.65 3.52
N ALA A 79 -28.17 -5.77 4.44
CA ALA A 79 -29.11 -4.79 4.99
C ALA A 79 -29.56 -3.78 3.93
N LEU A 80 -28.69 -3.42 2.98
CA LEU A 80 -29.08 -2.64 1.82
C LEU A 80 -30.07 -3.40 0.93
N TYR A 81 -29.82 -4.68 0.66
CA TYR A 81 -30.72 -5.52 -0.14
C TYR A 81 -32.11 -5.60 0.50
N GLU A 82 -32.20 -5.89 1.80
CA GLU A 82 -33.49 -5.95 2.50
C GLU A 82 -34.21 -4.60 2.47
N ASN A 83 -33.51 -3.47 2.70
CA ASN A 83 -34.10 -2.14 2.62
C ASN A 83 -34.62 -1.78 1.23
N LEU A 84 -34.00 -2.29 0.16
CA LEU A 84 -34.45 -2.05 -1.22
C LEU A 84 -35.57 -3.01 -1.67
N ASN A 85 -35.88 -4.06 -0.89
CA ASN A 85 -36.87 -5.08 -1.23
C ASN A 85 -37.97 -5.21 -0.16
N ASP A 86 -38.10 -4.25 0.75
CA ASP A 86 -39.06 -4.26 1.85
C ASP A 86 -40.50 -3.90 1.43
N GLY A 87 -40.68 -3.48 0.17
CA GLY A 87 -41.95 -3.04 -0.38
C GLY A 87 -42.31 -1.60 0.00
N ASP A 88 -41.36 -0.82 0.53
CA ASP A 88 -41.47 0.63 0.65
C ASP A 88 -41.02 1.30 -0.66
N ASP A 89 -42.00 1.72 -1.47
CA ASP A 89 -41.76 2.40 -2.76
C ASP A 89 -40.91 3.68 -2.62
N SER A 90 -40.71 4.24 -1.42
CA SER A 90 -39.80 5.38 -1.23
C SER A 90 -38.32 5.01 -1.32
N ASN A 91 -38.01 3.72 -1.21
CA ASN A 91 -36.67 3.17 -1.41
C ASN A 91 -36.41 2.77 -2.88
N ASP A 92 -37.40 2.91 -3.77
CA ASP A 92 -37.26 2.62 -5.21
C ASP A 92 -36.51 3.74 -5.96
N PRO A 93 -35.52 3.41 -6.83
CA PRO A 93 -34.66 4.39 -7.52
C PRO A 93 -35.28 5.11 -8.73
#